data_AF-A0A1V6LQE2-F1
#
_entry.id   AF-A0A1V6LQE2-F1
#
_cell.length_a   1.000
_cell.length_b   1.000
_cell.length_c   1.000
_cell.angle_alpha   90.00
_cell.angle_beta   90.00
_cell.angle_gamma   90.00
#
_symmetry.space_group_name_H-M   'P 1'
#
loop_
_entity.id
_entity.type
_entity.pdbx_description
1 polymer ?
#
loop_
_entity_poly.entity_id
_entity_poly.type
_entity_poly.pdbx_seq_one_letter_code
_entity_poly.pdbx_strand_id
1 'polypeptide(L)'
;MKYLATLILCICFLSLMGQKKENTAKNYDHYGYMVDTAPYKNLLDKGMPALEIYKTLGNANYLQGKYDVASYWYHKLMEFTAEKNYDPQYLFRLALCLKSIGEYEASDRWMEKFVLLNPTDLRAKNFVANRDYLKQINQASDGTELLNLKNINTAQSDFTPVLYEDKLIYATAKTRDTEKKLKLPYLNLYKTQLTNGLPQGTSEQFSINLNTEANESSAVFTKDGKTMYFTRNNMRKGKFVRDKEGISRLKIYRSRLKGGKWGPAEDLSFNNDAYSTAHPALDSTESYLYFSSDMPGTYGASDLFKVKINKNGSFGSPENLGPNINTEAKESFPFLAVDGVLHFASDGHPGLGGMDIFKYDEKLKKVVNLGAPVNSQADDFSFVTNADATYGYLASNRSGGAGQDDIYALKLANANCEKTITGWVKEEGTNNTISEANILFIGDGGKELLTVTTMADGSFTATLPCQEELTIIAGKNGYRQGTFEVVNFDEQHNEPITITIGNNGATGTDLVKLLQLDPIYFDLNSSYLRYDAYPNLDKVVNYLKEHPEVVLEIGSHTDSREEDAYNLWLSNRRAKRTLEYIIDKGIASNRLTAKGYGETRLVNNCSNNSSCSEDAHQQNRRSEFIIK
;
A
#
# COMPACT_ATOMS: atom_id res chain seq x y z
N MET A 1 12.65 -57.58 -56.42
CA MET A 1 11.50 -58.08 -55.63
C MET A 1 10.78 -56.84 -55.08
N LYS A 2 9.76 -56.30 -55.78
CA LYS A 2 8.31 -56.60 -55.62
C LYS A 2 7.88 -56.30 -54.17
N TYR A 3 7.06 -55.31 -53.77
CA TYR A 3 6.00 -54.43 -54.35
C TYR A 3 6.03 -53.09 -53.54
N LEU A 4 5.79 -51.85 -53.99
CA LEU A 4 4.79 -51.17 -54.84
C LEU A 4 3.37 -51.06 -54.26
N ALA A 5 2.99 -49.85 -53.78
CA ALA A 5 1.67 -49.19 -53.91
C ALA A 5 1.73 -47.75 -53.31
N THR A 6 2.04 -46.66 -54.05
CA THR A 6 1.12 -45.69 -54.73
C THR A 6 0.01 -45.11 -53.82
N LEU A 7 -0.14 -43.80 -53.58
CA LEU A 7 -0.62 -42.75 -54.51
C LEU A 7 -0.37 -41.34 -53.87
N ILE A 8 0.46 -40.44 -54.44
CA ILE A 8 0.16 -39.26 -55.30
C ILE A 8 -0.68 -38.14 -54.61
N LEU A 9 -0.12 -36.93 -54.43
CA LEU A 9 -0.33 -35.75 -55.32
C LEU A 9 0.27 -34.47 -54.70
N CYS A 10 1.27 -33.89 -55.37
CA CYS A 10 1.62 -32.47 -55.26
C CYS A 10 0.62 -31.69 -56.14
N ILE A 11 -0.03 -30.65 -55.61
CA ILE A 11 -0.49 -29.42 -56.31
C ILE A 11 -0.92 -28.39 -55.25
N CYS A 12 -0.09 -27.36 -55.10
CA CYS A 12 -0.38 -25.92 -55.13
C CYS A 12 -1.59 -25.28 -54.41
N PHE A 13 -1.25 -24.23 -53.65
CA PHE A 13 -2.01 -23.05 -53.20
C PHE A 13 -3.13 -23.23 -52.17
N LEU A 14 -2.92 -22.65 -50.97
CA LEU A 14 -3.83 -21.63 -50.39
C LEU A 14 -3.17 -20.94 -49.18
N SER A 15 -2.99 -19.62 -49.35
CA SER A 15 -2.95 -18.55 -48.34
C SER A 15 -2.19 -18.77 -47.01
N LEU A 16 -1.04 -18.09 -46.93
CA LEU A 16 -0.56 -17.46 -45.70
C LEU A 16 -1.71 -16.68 -45.03
N MET A 17 -2.25 -17.21 -43.94
CA MET A 17 -2.82 -16.38 -42.87
C MET A 17 -1.95 -16.59 -41.65
N GLY A 18 -1.10 -15.60 -41.38
CA GLY A 18 -0.35 -15.53 -40.13
C GLY A 18 -1.32 -15.48 -38.97
N GLN A 19 -1.33 -16.54 -38.15
CA GLN A 19 -1.77 -16.39 -36.77
C GLN A 19 -0.70 -15.57 -36.07
N LYS A 20 -0.96 -14.27 -36.00
CA LYS A 20 -0.35 -13.37 -35.05
C LYS A 20 -0.60 -14.00 -33.68
N LYS A 21 0.42 -14.65 -33.10
CA LYS A 21 0.45 -14.84 -31.65
C LYS A 21 0.31 -13.43 -31.08
N GLU A 22 -0.83 -13.14 -30.47
CA GLU A 22 -0.96 -11.99 -29.58
C GLU A 22 0.11 -12.16 -28.52
N ASN A 23 1.23 -11.47 -28.75
CA ASN A 23 2.25 -11.24 -27.75
C ASN A 23 1.55 -10.36 -26.71
N THR A 24 1.09 -10.97 -25.62
CA THR A 24 0.75 -10.27 -24.37
C THR A 24 2.01 -9.76 -23.67
N ALA A 25 2.99 -9.27 -24.43
CA ALA A 25 4.07 -8.44 -23.94
C ALA A 25 3.52 -7.02 -23.82
N LYS A 26 2.81 -6.75 -22.73
CA LYS A 26 2.53 -5.37 -22.31
C LYS A 26 3.90 -4.71 -22.00
N ASN A 27 4.32 -3.78 -22.86
CA ASN A 27 5.17 -2.61 -22.58
C ASN A 27 6.52 -2.76 -21.83
N TYR A 28 7.35 -3.78 -22.07
CA TYR A 28 8.72 -3.78 -21.54
C TYR A 28 9.67 -2.77 -22.22
N ASP A 29 9.34 -2.31 -23.43
CA ASP A 29 10.10 -1.25 -24.12
C ASP A 29 10.01 0.11 -23.41
N HIS A 30 9.02 0.32 -22.53
CA HIS A 30 8.84 1.60 -21.82
C HIS A 30 10.01 1.91 -20.86
N TYR A 31 10.55 0.91 -20.17
CA TYR A 31 11.63 1.08 -19.19
C TYR A 31 13.01 1.18 -19.83
N GLY A 32 13.21 0.58 -21.01
CA GLY A 32 14.50 0.60 -21.71
C GLY A 32 15.00 2.01 -22.06
N TYR A 33 14.09 2.98 -22.23
CA TYR A 33 14.44 4.38 -22.50
C TYR A 33 14.86 5.17 -21.25
N MET A 34 14.58 4.67 -20.04
CA MET A 34 14.93 5.33 -18.78
C MET A 34 16.27 4.84 -18.20
N VAL A 35 16.79 3.72 -18.68
CA VAL A 35 18.02 3.12 -18.16
C VAL A 35 19.25 3.74 -18.82
N ASP A 36 20.14 4.33 -18.02
CA ASP A 36 21.47 4.71 -18.49
C ASP A 36 22.27 3.47 -18.92
N THR A 37 22.63 3.41 -20.20
CA THR A 37 23.37 2.30 -20.80
C THR A 37 24.88 2.51 -20.79
N ALA A 38 25.38 3.68 -20.37
CA ALA A 38 26.82 3.95 -20.29
C ALA A 38 27.59 2.96 -19.40
N PRO A 39 27.08 2.54 -18.22
CA PRO A 39 27.73 1.50 -17.41
C PRO A 39 27.84 0.16 -18.14
N TYR A 40 26.80 -0.24 -18.88
CA TYR A 40 26.81 -1.47 -19.68
C TYR A 40 27.90 -1.42 -20.74
N LYS A 41 27.95 -0.34 -21.52
CA LYS A 41 28.97 -0.16 -22.56
C LYS A 41 30.39 -0.19 -21.98
N ASN A 42 30.61 0.49 -20.85
CA ASN A 42 31.92 0.51 -20.18
C ASN A 42 32.38 -0.89 -19.75
N LEU A 43 31.49 -1.69 -19.18
CA LEU A 43 31.80 -3.06 -18.75
C LEU A 43 32.02 -4.00 -19.94
N LEU A 44 31.25 -3.82 -21.01
CA LEU A 44 31.42 -4.55 -22.26
C LEU A 44 32.77 -4.22 -22.92
N ASP A 45 33.16 -2.95 -22.97
CA ASP A 45 34.45 -2.48 -23.50
C ASP A 45 35.64 -3.03 -22.66
N LYS A 46 35.41 -3.36 -21.38
CA LYS A 46 36.38 -4.05 -20.51
C LYS A 46 36.40 -5.58 -20.70
N GLY A 47 35.64 -6.11 -21.65
CA GLY A 47 35.61 -7.54 -21.98
C GLY A 47 34.76 -8.41 -21.05
N MET A 48 33.87 -7.82 -20.24
CA MET A 48 32.98 -8.59 -19.38
C MET A 48 31.88 -9.28 -20.22
N PRO A 49 31.58 -10.57 -20.00
CA PRO A 49 30.49 -11.25 -20.71
C PRO A 49 29.12 -10.63 -20.42
N ALA A 50 28.25 -10.53 -21.43
CA ALA A 50 26.95 -9.85 -21.32
C ALA A 50 26.08 -10.34 -20.15
N LEU A 51 25.99 -11.66 -19.92
CA LEU A 51 25.22 -12.22 -18.81
C LEU A 51 25.77 -11.78 -17.44
N GLU A 52 27.09 -11.67 -17.29
CA GLU A 52 27.71 -11.18 -16.06
C GLU A 52 27.49 -9.68 -15.87
N ILE A 53 27.43 -8.91 -16.97
CA ILE A 53 27.05 -7.49 -16.91
C ILE A 53 25.60 -7.34 -16.43
N TYR A 54 24.67 -8.13 -16.96
CA TYR A 54 23.26 -8.08 -16.54
C TYR A 54 23.09 -8.40 -15.06
N LYS A 55 23.76 -9.45 -14.55
CA LYS A 55 23.79 -9.75 -13.10
C LYS A 55 24.35 -8.59 -12.29
N THR A 56 25.48 -8.04 -12.73
CA THR A 56 26.18 -6.96 -12.02
C THR A 56 25.32 -5.70 -11.94
N LEU A 57 24.73 -5.27 -13.05
CA LEU A 57 23.89 -4.08 -13.11
C LEU A 57 22.54 -4.28 -12.41
N GLY A 58 21.94 -5.47 -12.53
CA GLY A 58 20.74 -5.83 -11.78
C GLY A 58 20.98 -5.76 -10.27
N ASN A 59 22.05 -6.38 -9.78
CA ASN A 59 22.41 -6.38 -8.36
C ASN A 59 22.74 -4.98 -7.84
N ALA A 60 23.52 -4.20 -8.61
CA ALA A 60 23.91 -2.86 -8.20
C ALA A 60 22.71 -1.92 -8.02
N ASN A 61 21.69 -2.03 -8.89
CA ASN A 61 20.48 -1.22 -8.80
C ASN A 61 19.50 -1.75 -7.74
N TYR A 62 19.36 -3.08 -7.64
CA TYR A 62 18.57 -3.74 -6.60
C TYR A 62 19.02 -3.31 -5.19
N LEU A 63 20.34 -3.32 -4.94
CA LEU A 63 20.91 -2.92 -3.64
C LEU A 63 20.79 -1.42 -3.34
N GLN A 64 20.40 -0.61 -4.32
CA GLN A 64 20.15 0.83 -4.18
C GLN A 64 18.64 1.17 -4.15
N GLY A 65 17.74 0.17 -4.10
CA GLY A 65 16.29 0.39 -4.18
C GLY A 65 15.79 0.88 -5.55
N LYS A 66 16.63 0.84 -6.60
CA LYS A 66 16.28 1.26 -7.96
C LYS A 66 15.60 0.11 -8.71
N TYR A 67 14.41 -0.24 -8.26
CA TYR A 67 13.70 -1.47 -8.66
C TYR A 67 13.27 -1.48 -10.13
N ASP A 68 12.90 -0.34 -10.68
CA ASP A 68 12.61 -0.15 -12.10
C ASP A 68 13.82 -0.55 -12.97
N VAL A 69 15.00 0.03 -12.70
CA VAL A 69 16.24 -0.23 -13.43
C VAL A 69 16.72 -1.67 -13.19
N ALA A 70 16.63 -2.16 -11.96
CA ALA A 70 17.01 -3.54 -11.62
C ALA A 70 16.14 -4.55 -12.37
N SER A 71 14.82 -4.33 -12.44
CA SER A 71 13.89 -5.22 -13.15
C SER A 71 14.26 -5.35 -14.63
N TYR A 72 14.69 -4.26 -15.28
CA TYR A 72 15.14 -4.28 -16.68
C TYR A 72 16.35 -5.21 -16.88
N TRP A 73 17.38 -5.08 -16.05
CA TRP A 73 18.58 -5.90 -16.18
C TRP A 73 18.34 -7.37 -15.84
N TYR A 74 17.48 -7.67 -14.86
CA TYR A 74 17.09 -9.04 -14.58
C TYR A 74 16.23 -9.65 -15.69
N HIS A 75 15.35 -8.88 -16.33
CA HIS A 75 14.65 -9.36 -17.53
C HIS A 75 15.64 -9.71 -18.65
N LYS A 76 16.65 -8.86 -18.91
CA LYS A 76 17.71 -9.19 -19.88
C LYS A 76 18.47 -10.45 -19.49
N LEU A 77 18.76 -10.64 -18.20
CA LEU A 77 19.36 -11.88 -17.73
C LEU A 77 18.47 -13.10 -18.03
N MET A 78 17.17 -13.02 -17.77
CA MET A 78 16.24 -14.12 -18.04
C MET A 78 16.03 -14.36 -19.54
N GLU A 79 15.90 -13.31 -20.35
CA GLU A 79 15.73 -13.37 -21.82
C GLU A 79 16.85 -14.15 -22.50
N PHE A 80 18.09 -13.98 -22.03
CA PHE A 80 19.28 -14.62 -22.60
C PHE A 80 19.75 -15.87 -21.83
N THR A 81 18.95 -16.36 -20.87
CA THR A 81 19.23 -17.60 -20.13
C THR A 81 18.17 -18.64 -20.46
N ALA A 82 18.58 -19.87 -20.79
CA ALA A 82 17.62 -20.97 -20.98
C ALA A 82 16.91 -21.28 -19.65
N GLU A 83 15.58 -21.48 -19.64
CA GLU A 83 14.79 -21.61 -18.40
C GLU A 83 15.31 -22.68 -17.44
N LYS A 84 15.81 -23.81 -17.97
CA LYS A 84 16.42 -24.90 -17.19
C LYS A 84 17.69 -24.49 -16.41
N ASN A 85 18.27 -23.34 -16.74
CA ASN A 85 19.48 -22.78 -16.14
C ASN A 85 19.18 -21.51 -15.33
N TYR A 86 17.91 -21.18 -15.09
CA TYR A 86 17.57 -20.07 -14.20
C TYR A 86 18.09 -20.33 -12.79
N ASP A 87 18.71 -19.31 -12.22
CA ASP A 87 19.09 -19.28 -10.82
C ASP A 87 17.89 -18.71 -10.03
N PRO A 88 17.34 -19.46 -9.05
CA PRO A 88 16.18 -19.04 -8.27
C PRO A 88 16.34 -17.68 -7.59
N GLN A 89 17.57 -17.29 -7.21
CA GLN A 89 17.80 -16.00 -6.55
C GLN A 89 17.45 -14.83 -7.47
N TYR A 90 17.78 -14.91 -8.77
CA TYR A 90 17.47 -13.85 -9.72
C TYR A 90 15.99 -13.85 -10.13
N LEU A 91 15.31 -15.01 -10.10
CA LEU A 91 13.85 -15.06 -10.27
C LEU A 91 13.14 -14.33 -9.13
N PHE A 92 13.55 -14.62 -7.89
CA PHE A 92 13.00 -13.96 -6.70
C PHE A 92 13.25 -12.44 -6.74
N ARG A 93 14.49 -12.01 -7.00
CA ARG A 93 14.83 -10.59 -7.10
C ARG A 93 14.05 -9.89 -8.21
N LEU A 94 13.87 -10.55 -9.35
CA LEU A 94 13.08 -9.99 -10.44
C LEU A 94 11.60 -9.81 -10.05
N ALA A 95 11.01 -10.84 -9.43
CA ALA A 95 9.64 -10.75 -8.93
C ALA A 95 9.49 -9.62 -7.91
N LEU A 96 10.40 -9.53 -6.95
CA LEU A 96 10.43 -8.45 -5.97
C LEU A 96 10.51 -7.07 -6.62
N CYS A 97 11.42 -6.86 -7.59
CA CYS A 97 11.51 -5.59 -8.32
C CYS A 97 10.21 -5.23 -9.04
N LEU A 98 9.54 -6.20 -9.67
CA LEU A 98 8.25 -5.98 -10.34
C LEU A 98 7.16 -5.59 -9.35
N LYS A 99 7.11 -6.26 -8.20
CA LYS A 99 6.22 -5.93 -7.09
C LYS A 99 6.42 -4.48 -6.63
N SER A 100 7.68 -4.08 -6.44
CA SER A 100 8.07 -2.74 -5.99
C SER A 100 7.84 -1.60 -7.00
N ILE A 101 7.45 -1.93 -8.24
CA ILE A 101 7.01 -0.93 -9.24
C ILE A 101 5.51 -1.05 -9.57
N GLY A 102 4.76 -1.81 -8.76
CA GLY A 102 3.32 -1.98 -8.89
C GLY A 102 2.87 -3.05 -9.91
N GLU A 103 3.80 -3.79 -10.51
CA GLU A 103 3.51 -4.83 -11.50
C GLU A 103 3.25 -6.20 -10.83
N TYR A 104 2.28 -6.25 -9.93
CA TYR A 104 1.99 -7.40 -9.07
C TYR A 104 1.68 -8.69 -9.85
N GLU A 105 0.83 -8.63 -10.88
CA GLU A 105 0.52 -9.81 -11.69
C GLU A 105 1.77 -10.37 -12.40
N ALA A 106 2.70 -9.49 -12.80
CA ALA A 106 3.95 -9.90 -13.42
C ALA A 106 4.90 -10.52 -12.38
N SER A 107 4.99 -9.92 -11.19
CA SER A 107 5.70 -10.48 -10.05
C SER A 107 5.22 -11.91 -9.74
N ASP A 108 3.90 -12.11 -9.64
CA ASP A 108 3.32 -13.42 -9.31
C ASP A 108 3.68 -14.49 -10.35
N ARG A 109 3.67 -14.15 -11.65
CA ARG A 109 4.10 -15.08 -12.71
C ARG A 109 5.56 -15.52 -12.55
N TRP A 110 6.45 -14.62 -12.11
CA TRP A 110 7.84 -14.96 -11.84
C TRP A 110 8.00 -15.74 -10.53
N MET A 111 7.17 -15.45 -9.52
CA MET A 111 7.10 -16.24 -8.29
C MET A 111 6.62 -17.68 -8.55
N GLU A 112 5.69 -17.92 -9.48
CA GLU A 112 5.33 -19.29 -9.88
C GLU A 112 6.54 -20.06 -10.41
N LYS A 113 7.38 -19.43 -11.24
CA LYS A 113 8.61 -20.06 -11.73
C LYS A 113 9.59 -20.33 -10.60
N PHE A 114 9.73 -19.39 -9.67
CA PHE A 114 10.55 -19.55 -8.47
C PHE A 114 10.08 -20.74 -7.61
N VAL A 115 8.77 -20.85 -7.36
CA VAL A 115 8.16 -21.95 -6.58
C VAL A 115 8.44 -23.30 -7.23
N LEU A 116 8.36 -23.40 -8.56
CA LEU A 116 8.66 -24.64 -9.29
C LEU A 116 10.12 -25.06 -9.17
N LEU A 117 11.06 -24.10 -9.15
CA LEU A 117 12.50 -24.39 -9.04
C LEU A 117 12.97 -24.58 -7.60
N ASN A 118 12.29 -23.97 -6.62
CA ASN A 118 12.73 -23.98 -5.22
C ASN A 118 11.56 -24.20 -4.23
N PRO A 119 10.84 -25.33 -4.30
CA PRO A 119 9.60 -25.55 -3.55
C PRO A 119 9.79 -25.69 -2.02
N THR A 120 11.02 -25.94 -1.57
CA THR A 120 11.33 -26.06 -0.14
C THR A 120 11.65 -24.73 0.53
N ASP A 121 11.94 -23.70 -0.26
CA ASP A 121 12.25 -22.34 0.18
C ASP A 121 11.07 -21.72 0.94
N LEU A 122 11.34 -21.04 2.06
CA LEU A 122 10.28 -20.47 2.89
C LEU A 122 9.54 -19.35 2.16
N ARG A 123 10.21 -18.58 1.30
CA ARG A 123 9.57 -17.52 0.50
C ARG A 123 8.58 -18.13 -0.51
N ALA A 124 8.94 -19.26 -1.11
CA ALA A 124 8.04 -20.00 -2.01
C ALA A 124 6.82 -20.54 -1.25
N LYS A 125 7.05 -21.15 -0.07
CA LYS A 125 5.95 -21.65 0.78
C LYS A 125 5.03 -20.53 1.27
N ASN A 126 5.59 -19.41 1.70
CA ASN A 126 4.83 -18.26 2.19
C ASN A 126 3.99 -17.63 1.07
N PHE A 127 4.54 -17.55 -0.15
CA PHE A 127 3.80 -17.11 -1.34
C PHE A 127 2.62 -18.04 -1.66
N VAL A 128 2.85 -19.36 -1.72
CA VAL A 128 1.78 -20.34 -2.00
C VAL A 128 0.70 -20.33 -0.92
N ALA A 129 1.09 -20.18 0.34
CA ALA A 129 0.15 -20.14 1.47
C ALA A 129 -0.74 -18.88 1.48
N ASN A 130 -0.31 -17.79 0.83
CA ASN A 130 -0.98 -16.49 0.86
C ASN A 130 -1.10 -15.87 -0.55
N ARG A 131 -1.72 -16.56 -1.50
CA ARG A 131 -1.90 -16.04 -2.88
C ARG A 131 -2.74 -14.78 -2.95
N ASP A 132 -3.71 -14.62 -2.05
CA ASP A 132 -4.58 -13.44 -1.98
C ASP A 132 -4.04 -12.34 -1.03
N TYR A 133 -2.71 -12.27 -0.84
CA TYR A 133 -2.09 -11.36 0.13
C TYR A 133 -2.50 -9.90 -0.08
N LEU A 134 -2.63 -9.43 -1.33
CA LEU A 134 -3.07 -8.06 -1.63
C LEU A 134 -4.46 -7.73 -1.08
N LYS A 135 -5.41 -8.69 -1.13
CA LYS A 135 -6.75 -8.49 -0.59
C LYS A 135 -6.73 -8.35 0.92
N GLN A 136 -5.87 -9.10 1.60
CA GLN A 136 -5.71 -9.03 3.06
C GLN A 136 -5.01 -7.74 3.49
N ILE A 137 -4.02 -7.30 2.71
CA ILE A 137 -3.26 -6.08 2.97
C ILE A 137 -4.12 -4.82 2.80
N ASN A 138 -5.00 -4.77 1.79
CA ASN A 138 -5.89 -3.62 1.56
C ASN A 138 -6.92 -3.41 2.69
N GLN A 139 -6.98 -4.30 3.68
CA GLN A 139 -7.83 -4.19 4.88
C GLN A 139 -7.04 -3.82 6.13
N ALA A 140 -5.72 -3.62 6.02
CA ALA A 140 -4.82 -3.38 7.13
C ALA A 140 -4.33 -1.91 7.13
N SER A 141 -4.54 -1.24 8.28
CA SER A 141 -4.21 0.16 8.61
C SER A 141 -5.27 1.24 8.29
N ASP A 142 -6.55 0.90 8.43
CA ASP A 142 -7.64 1.90 8.41
C ASP A 142 -7.51 2.92 9.56
N GLY A 143 -7.77 4.20 9.25
CA GLY A 143 -7.67 5.32 10.20
C GLY A 143 -6.23 5.72 10.57
N THR A 144 -5.22 5.15 9.93
CA THR A 144 -3.82 5.57 10.13
C THR A 144 -3.46 6.68 9.14
N GLU A 145 -3.03 7.83 9.63
CA GLU A 145 -2.53 8.92 8.80
C GLU A 145 -1.01 8.83 8.68
N LEU A 146 -0.46 9.08 7.48
CA LEU A 146 0.97 9.11 7.23
C LEU A 146 1.43 10.54 6.91
N LEU A 147 2.44 11.01 7.64
CA LEU A 147 3.00 12.34 7.54
C LEU A 147 4.49 12.28 7.20
N ASN A 148 4.91 12.85 6.07
CA ASN A 148 6.35 13.01 5.79
C ASN A 148 6.94 14.12 6.67
N LEU A 149 8.02 13.82 7.40
CA LEU A 149 8.67 14.77 8.30
C LEU A 149 9.67 15.69 7.58
N LYS A 150 9.16 16.48 6.64
CA LYS A 150 9.95 17.37 5.74
C LYS A 150 10.87 18.34 6.47
N ASN A 151 10.61 18.66 7.73
CA ASN A 151 11.44 19.56 8.54
C ASN A 151 12.75 18.93 9.01
N ILE A 152 12.83 17.60 9.08
CA ILE A 152 14.03 16.88 9.53
C ILE A 152 14.71 16.09 8.40
N ASN A 153 13.93 15.70 7.39
CA ASN A 153 14.42 15.01 6.21
C ASN A 153 15.30 15.91 5.34
N THR A 154 16.25 15.29 4.65
CA THR A 154 17.27 15.92 3.82
C THR A 154 17.26 15.30 2.42
N ALA A 155 18.14 15.78 1.52
CA ALA A 155 18.32 15.16 0.22
C ALA A 155 19.14 13.84 0.26
N GLN A 156 19.58 13.41 1.45
CA GLN A 156 20.33 12.17 1.68
C GLN A 156 19.42 11.12 2.35
N SER A 157 19.97 10.02 2.86
CA SER A 157 19.21 9.06 3.67
C SER A 157 19.06 9.57 5.11
N ASP A 158 17.81 9.61 5.57
CA ASP A 158 17.37 9.92 6.93
C ASP A 158 16.49 8.75 7.42
N PHE A 159 16.95 8.01 8.43
CA PHE A 159 16.30 6.76 8.81
C PHE A 159 16.59 6.32 10.25
N THR A 160 16.02 5.18 10.66
CA THR A 160 16.11 4.64 12.02
C THR A 160 15.66 5.61 13.11
N PRO A 161 14.40 6.11 13.02
CA PRO A 161 13.82 6.87 14.11
C PRO A 161 13.76 6.02 15.38
N VAL A 162 14.05 6.62 16.53
CA VAL A 162 13.83 6.04 17.85
C VAL A 162 13.49 7.14 18.84
N LEU A 163 12.64 6.81 19.81
CA LEU A 163 12.26 7.73 20.87
C LEU A 163 13.27 7.70 22.02
N TYR A 164 13.61 8.88 22.53
CA TYR A 164 14.40 9.06 23.73
C TYR A 164 13.81 10.22 24.54
N GLU A 165 13.11 9.89 25.63
CA GLU A 165 12.29 10.85 26.38
C GLU A 165 11.27 11.54 25.45
N ASP A 166 11.34 12.86 25.34
CA ASP A 166 10.51 13.72 24.50
C ASP A 166 11.17 14.06 23.15
N LYS A 167 12.16 13.26 22.71
CA LYS A 167 12.96 13.52 21.51
C LYS A 167 12.88 12.37 20.53
N LEU A 168 12.94 12.70 19.24
CA LEU A 168 13.18 11.75 18.17
C LEU A 168 14.66 11.76 17.83
N ILE A 169 15.31 10.60 17.94
CA ILE A 169 16.69 10.37 17.54
C ILE A 169 16.67 9.62 16.22
N TYR A 170 17.54 9.98 15.27
CA TYR A 170 17.60 9.32 13.97
C TYR A 170 18.99 9.43 13.35
N ALA A 171 19.27 8.58 12.35
CA ALA A 171 20.50 8.62 11.58
C ALA A 171 20.32 9.49 10.34
N THR A 172 21.30 10.35 10.06
CA THR A 172 21.30 11.23 8.89
C THR A 172 22.70 11.44 8.35
N ALA A 173 22.81 11.60 7.04
CA ALA A 173 24.07 11.95 6.36
C ALA A 173 24.27 13.48 6.23
N LYS A 174 23.70 14.27 7.16
CA LYS A 174 23.76 15.75 7.18
C LYS A 174 25.13 16.31 7.58
N THR A 175 26.01 15.53 8.20
CA THR A 175 27.32 15.99 8.68
C THR A 175 28.30 16.31 7.55
N ARG A 176 29.20 17.26 7.82
CA ARG A 176 30.20 17.73 6.84
C ARG A 176 31.39 16.79 6.68
N ASP A 177 31.62 15.87 7.61
CA ASP A 177 32.73 14.92 7.54
C ASP A 177 32.42 13.85 6.49
N THR A 178 33.16 13.92 5.38
CA THR A 178 32.99 13.05 4.21
C THR A 178 34.10 12.01 4.18
N GLU A 179 33.75 10.79 3.77
CA GLU A 179 34.76 9.78 3.42
C GLU A 179 35.56 10.31 2.22
N LYS A 180 36.89 10.35 2.34
CA LYS A 180 37.74 11.10 1.41
C LYS A 180 37.75 10.55 -0.02
N LYS A 181 37.49 9.25 -0.22
CA LYS A 181 37.52 8.60 -1.55
C LYS A 181 36.16 8.65 -2.24
N LEU A 182 35.08 8.39 -1.51
CA LEU A 182 33.71 8.33 -2.01
C LEU A 182 33.04 9.72 -1.99
N LYS A 183 33.57 10.66 -1.20
CA LYS A 183 33.01 12.00 -0.95
C LYS A 183 31.57 11.96 -0.44
N LEU A 184 31.19 10.86 0.19
CA LEU A 184 29.89 10.69 0.83
C LEU A 184 30.01 11.01 2.32
N PRO A 185 29.05 11.75 2.90
CA PRO A 185 29.00 12.00 4.33
C PRO A 185 28.77 10.71 5.11
N TYR A 186 29.38 10.60 6.28
CA TYR A 186 29.06 9.51 7.22
C TYR A 186 27.67 9.72 7.84
N LEU A 187 26.98 8.63 8.13
CA LEU A 187 25.76 8.67 8.94
C LEU A 187 26.12 8.97 10.38
N ASN A 188 25.43 9.93 10.99
CA ASN A 188 25.57 10.25 12.41
C ASN A 188 24.19 10.37 13.07
N LEU A 189 24.16 10.23 14.40
CA LEU A 189 22.93 10.35 15.17
C LEU A 189 22.59 11.82 15.43
N TYR A 190 21.39 12.22 15.05
CA TYR A 190 20.79 13.53 15.29
C TYR A 190 19.56 13.38 16.17
N LYS A 191 19.15 14.50 16.78
CA LYS A 191 17.96 14.58 17.61
C LYS A 191 17.14 15.81 17.28
N THR A 192 15.84 15.70 17.50
CA THR A 192 14.89 16.80 17.43
C THR A 192 13.87 16.66 18.56
N GLN A 193 13.33 17.78 19.02
CA GLN A 193 12.29 17.82 20.04
C GLN A 193 10.96 17.36 19.44
N LEU A 194 10.20 16.53 20.15
CA LEU A 194 8.83 16.19 19.78
C LEU A 194 7.83 17.02 20.59
N THR A 195 6.79 17.49 19.90
CA THR A 195 5.59 18.11 20.48
C THR A 195 4.38 17.47 19.81
N ASN A 196 3.50 16.85 20.61
CA ASN A 196 2.36 16.06 20.12
C ASN A 196 2.76 15.03 19.05
N GLY A 197 3.84 14.29 19.28
CA GLY A 197 4.31 13.25 18.35
C GLY A 197 4.95 13.76 17.06
N LEU A 198 5.14 15.07 16.90
CA LEU A 198 5.75 15.65 15.70
C LEU A 198 7.00 16.47 16.03
N PRO A 199 8.03 16.44 15.15
CA PRO A 199 9.27 17.17 15.37
C PRO A 199 9.07 18.69 15.32
N GLN A 200 9.64 19.40 16.28
CA GLN A 200 9.59 20.85 16.38
C GLN A 200 10.98 21.48 16.13
N GLY A 201 11.06 22.42 15.20
CA GLY A 201 12.31 23.13 14.89
C GLY A 201 13.27 22.32 14.01
N THR A 202 14.57 22.56 14.18
CA THR A 202 15.64 21.92 13.42
C THR A 202 16.38 20.89 14.25
N SER A 203 16.92 19.86 13.59
CA SER A 203 17.69 18.83 14.27
C SER A 203 19.12 19.24 14.58
N GLU A 204 19.62 18.82 15.74
CA GLU A 204 21.01 18.97 16.19
C GLU A 204 21.67 17.60 16.41
N GLN A 205 23.00 17.57 16.48
CA GLN A 205 23.72 16.33 16.75
C GLN A 205 23.32 15.74 18.12
N PHE A 206 23.10 14.42 18.17
CA PHE A 206 22.74 13.74 19.42
C PHE A 206 23.89 13.78 20.43
N SER A 207 25.11 13.44 19.99
CA SER A 207 26.30 13.52 20.83
C SER A 207 27.59 13.62 20.01
N ILE A 208 28.37 14.67 20.29
CA ILE A 208 29.70 14.90 19.68
C ILE A 208 30.68 13.76 20.02
N ASN A 209 30.54 13.12 21.19
CA ASN A 209 31.43 12.04 21.62
C ASN A 209 31.15 10.71 20.93
N LEU A 210 29.92 10.53 20.43
CA LEU A 210 29.52 9.30 19.77
C LEU A 210 29.78 9.38 18.28
N ASN A 211 29.54 10.51 17.63
CA ASN A 211 29.74 10.61 16.18
C ASN A 211 31.22 10.43 15.83
N THR A 212 31.51 9.51 14.88
CA THR A 212 32.88 9.26 14.41
C THR A 212 32.98 9.31 12.89
N GLU A 213 34.20 9.14 12.34
CA GLU A 213 34.41 8.91 10.90
C GLU A 213 33.98 7.48 10.48
N ALA A 214 32.78 7.09 10.88
CA ALA A 214 32.09 5.86 10.53
C ALA A 214 30.58 6.11 10.54
N ASN A 215 29.82 5.20 9.92
CA ASN A 215 28.38 5.30 9.96
C ASN A 215 27.87 4.82 11.32
N GLU A 216 27.18 5.70 12.05
CA GLU A 216 26.34 5.36 13.20
C GLU A 216 24.86 5.41 12.81
N SER A 217 24.09 4.41 13.25
CA SER A 217 22.66 4.35 13.03
C SER A 217 21.98 3.49 14.10
N SER A 218 20.64 3.40 14.02
CA SER A 218 19.84 2.41 14.75
C SER A 218 20.17 2.34 16.23
N ALA A 219 19.71 3.32 17.00
CA ALA A 219 19.88 3.35 18.45
C ALA A 219 18.64 2.78 19.17
N VAL A 220 18.85 2.26 20.37
CA VAL A 220 17.79 1.95 21.34
C VAL A 220 18.28 2.29 22.74
N PHE A 221 17.38 2.76 23.61
CA PHE A 221 17.70 3.25 24.93
C PHE A 221 17.03 2.40 26.01
N THR A 222 17.71 2.23 27.14
CA THR A 222 17.06 1.67 28.33
C THR A 222 16.05 2.65 28.90
N LYS A 223 15.02 2.14 29.59
CA LYS A 223 13.94 2.89 30.23
C LYS A 223 14.44 3.94 31.20
N ASP A 224 15.56 3.69 31.87
CA ASP A 224 16.20 4.65 32.76
C ASP A 224 16.95 5.78 32.03
N GLY A 225 17.03 5.71 30.69
CA GLY A 225 17.70 6.65 29.81
C GLY A 225 19.23 6.61 29.87
N LYS A 226 19.84 5.68 30.63
CA LYS A 226 21.27 5.73 30.95
C LYS A 226 22.14 4.80 30.11
N THR A 227 21.55 3.86 29.38
CA THR A 227 22.27 2.96 28.48
C THR A 227 21.67 3.05 27.08
N MET A 228 22.55 3.12 26.09
CA MET A 228 22.19 3.10 24.67
C MET A 228 22.90 1.94 24.00
N TYR A 229 22.19 1.22 23.15
CA TYR A 229 22.77 0.30 22.16
C TYR A 229 22.59 0.89 20.77
N PHE A 230 23.60 0.80 19.92
CA PHE A 230 23.51 1.37 18.57
C PHE A 230 24.40 0.64 17.57
N THR A 231 24.10 0.77 16.28
CA THR A 231 24.87 0.14 15.21
C THR A 231 25.98 1.08 14.72
N ARG A 232 27.18 0.55 14.50
CA ARG A 232 28.29 1.27 13.83
C ARG A 232 29.12 0.34 12.98
N ASN A 233 29.77 0.86 11.93
CA ASN A 233 30.88 0.14 11.29
C ASN A 233 31.97 -0.26 12.29
N ASN A 234 32.55 -1.45 12.09
CA ASN A 234 33.59 -1.99 12.97
C ASN A 234 34.85 -1.11 12.92
N MET A 235 35.20 -0.54 14.07
CA MET A 235 36.37 0.32 14.23
C MET A 235 37.22 -0.08 15.43
N ARG A 236 38.54 0.05 15.25
CA ARG A 236 39.52 -0.11 16.33
C ARG A 236 40.55 1.01 16.24
N LYS A 237 40.70 1.78 17.33
CA LYS A 237 41.62 2.93 17.42
C LYS A 237 41.48 3.94 16.26
N GLY A 238 40.25 4.30 15.91
CA GLY A 238 39.98 5.29 14.86
C GLY A 238 40.11 4.78 13.42
N LYS A 239 40.26 3.47 13.20
CA LYS A 239 40.39 2.87 11.86
C LYS A 239 39.37 1.76 11.65
N PHE A 240 38.85 1.64 10.44
CA PHE A 240 38.02 0.51 10.04
C PHE A 240 38.77 -0.81 10.19
N VAL A 241 38.11 -1.78 10.83
CA VAL A 241 38.53 -3.18 10.82
C VAL A 241 37.78 -3.88 9.71
N ARG A 242 38.51 -4.59 8.85
CA ARG A 242 37.95 -5.25 7.67
C ARG A 242 38.13 -6.76 7.78
N ASP A 243 37.16 -7.50 7.27
CA ASP A 243 37.24 -8.94 7.12
C ASP A 243 38.16 -9.34 5.95
N LYS A 244 38.20 -10.65 5.63
CA LYS A 244 39.03 -11.21 4.55
C LYS A 244 38.56 -10.76 3.16
N GLU A 245 37.30 -10.35 3.00
CA GLU A 245 36.72 -9.75 1.79
C GLU A 245 36.98 -8.23 1.72
N GLY A 246 37.61 -7.64 2.73
CA GLY A 246 37.86 -6.20 2.79
C GLY A 246 36.63 -5.38 3.21
N ILE A 247 35.58 -6.01 3.73
CA ILE A 247 34.34 -5.35 4.16
C ILE A 247 34.48 -4.94 5.63
N SER A 248 34.07 -3.70 5.92
CA SER A 248 33.92 -3.22 7.31
C SER A 248 32.53 -3.59 7.81
N ARG A 249 32.42 -4.73 8.51
CA ARG A 249 31.15 -5.26 9.05
C ARG A 249 30.53 -4.30 10.07
N LEU A 250 29.23 -4.45 10.31
CA LEU A 250 28.50 -3.67 11.31
C LEU A 250 28.57 -4.36 12.67
N LYS A 251 28.65 -3.59 13.75
CA LYS A 251 28.62 -4.09 15.12
C LYS A 251 27.63 -3.29 15.96
N ILE A 252 27.06 -3.94 16.96
CA ILE A 252 26.25 -3.27 17.98
C ILE A 252 27.18 -2.84 19.11
N TYR A 253 27.20 -1.56 19.43
CA TYR A 253 27.97 -1.01 20.52
C TYR A 253 27.05 -0.58 21.66
N ARG A 254 27.60 -0.58 22.89
CA ARG A 254 26.95 -0.01 24.07
C ARG A 254 27.61 1.32 24.44
N SER A 255 26.82 2.33 24.79
CA SER A 255 27.31 3.54 25.47
C SER A 255 26.49 3.79 26.75
N ARG A 256 27.11 4.48 27.72
CA ARG A 256 26.50 4.80 29.01
C ARG A 256 26.55 6.30 29.27
N LEU A 257 25.44 6.84 29.77
CA LEU A 257 25.33 8.23 30.18
C LEU A 257 25.95 8.41 31.57
N LYS A 258 26.98 9.25 31.68
CA LYS A 258 27.61 9.64 32.95
C LYS A 258 27.85 11.14 32.97
N GLY A 259 27.37 11.83 34.01
CA GLY A 259 27.52 13.29 34.13
C GLY A 259 26.92 14.06 32.95
N GLY A 260 25.78 13.61 32.42
CA GLY A 260 25.11 14.24 31.27
C GLY A 260 25.80 14.03 29.91
N LYS A 261 26.84 13.19 29.84
CA LYS A 261 27.57 12.90 28.60
C LYS A 261 27.60 11.40 28.32
N TRP A 262 27.35 11.04 27.07
CA TRP A 262 27.53 9.67 26.60
C TRP A 262 29.03 9.33 26.57
N GLY A 263 29.36 8.18 27.18
CA GLY A 263 30.71 7.63 27.19
C GLY A 263 31.13 7.01 25.85
N PRO A 264 32.35 6.46 25.77
CA PRO A 264 32.85 5.81 24.57
C PRO A 264 32.02 4.56 24.22
N ALA A 265 32.01 4.22 22.93
CA ALA A 265 31.39 3.01 22.41
C ALA A 265 32.13 1.75 22.90
N GLU A 266 31.41 0.87 23.60
CA GLU A 266 31.88 -0.42 24.10
C GLU A 266 31.47 -1.54 23.14
N ASP A 267 32.44 -2.32 22.65
CA ASP A 267 32.18 -3.51 21.82
C ASP A 267 31.54 -4.62 22.69
N LEU A 268 30.62 -5.38 22.12
CA LEU A 268 29.85 -6.41 22.83
C LEU A 268 30.38 -7.81 22.56
N SER A 269 30.25 -8.71 23.53
CA SER A 269 30.89 -10.03 23.50
C SER A 269 30.39 -10.98 22.40
N PHE A 270 29.21 -10.71 21.83
CA PHE A 270 28.64 -11.52 20.74
C PHE A 270 28.95 -10.96 19.34
N ASN A 271 29.59 -9.80 19.26
CA ASN A 271 30.05 -9.24 17.99
C ASN A 271 31.25 -10.03 17.44
N ASN A 272 31.47 -9.93 16.13
CA ASN A 272 32.61 -10.53 15.47
C ASN A 272 33.10 -9.66 14.30
N ASP A 273 34.33 -9.90 13.84
CA ASP A 273 34.88 -9.19 12.69
C ASP A 273 34.44 -9.84 11.35
N ALA A 274 33.93 -11.09 11.37
CA ALA A 274 33.55 -11.87 10.19
C ALA A 274 32.06 -11.78 9.79
N TYR A 275 31.21 -11.24 10.66
CA TYR A 275 29.78 -11.06 10.40
C TYR A 275 29.31 -9.74 11.00
N SER A 276 28.16 -9.27 10.56
CA SER A 276 27.48 -8.08 11.03
C SER A 276 26.46 -8.40 12.11
N THR A 277 26.37 -7.53 13.10
CA THR A 277 25.26 -7.45 14.05
C THR A 277 24.72 -6.03 14.01
N ALA A 278 23.43 -5.85 13.74
CA ALA A 278 22.87 -4.53 13.49
C ALA A 278 21.42 -4.42 13.95
N HIS A 279 20.94 -3.19 14.07
CA HIS A 279 19.56 -2.84 14.34
C HIS A 279 19.06 -3.38 15.69
N PRO A 280 19.66 -2.94 16.82
CA PRO A 280 19.28 -3.41 18.15
C PRO A 280 17.87 -2.95 18.53
N ALA A 281 17.12 -3.83 19.20
CA ALA A 281 15.88 -3.52 19.91
C ALA A 281 15.87 -4.20 21.28
N LEU A 282 15.29 -3.53 22.28
CA LEU A 282 15.11 -4.09 23.62
C LEU A 282 13.69 -4.61 23.77
N ASP A 283 13.51 -5.70 24.50
CA ASP A 283 12.19 -6.10 24.95
C ASP A 283 11.70 -5.21 26.10
N SER A 284 10.41 -5.28 26.41
CA SER A 284 9.81 -4.46 27.47
C SER A 284 10.37 -4.75 28.86
N THR A 285 11.05 -5.88 29.09
CA THR A 285 11.71 -6.18 30.38
C THR A 285 13.20 -5.83 30.42
N GLU A 286 13.77 -5.40 29.29
CA GLU A 286 15.21 -5.15 29.11
C GLU A 286 16.11 -6.35 29.45
N SER A 287 15.54 -7.56 29.34
CA SER A 287 16.24 -8.81 29.60
C SER A 287 16.76 -9.48 28.33
N TYR A 288 16.31 -9.02 27.16
CA TYR A 288 16.80 -9.45 25.85
C TYR A 288 17.07 -8.26 24.93
N LEU A 289 18.14 -8.41 24.14
CA LEU A 289 18.43 -7.56 22.99
C LEU A 289 18.14 -8.36 21.72
N TYR A 290 17.22 -7.87 20.90
CA TYR A 290 16.91 -8.37 19.57
C TYR A 290 17.74 -7.62 18.54
N PHE A 291 18.17 -8.29 17.47
CA PHE A 291 18.98 -7.68 16.42
C PHE A 291 18.98 -8.53 15.15
N SER A 292 19.47 -7.95 14.05
CA SER A 292 19.67 -8.62 12.75
C SER A 292 21.13 -9.02 12.53
N SER A 293 21.37 -10.17 11.89
CA SER A 293 22.72 -10.66 11.63
C SER A 293 22.82 -11.65 10.46
N ASP A 294 23.98 -11.64 9.80
CA ASP A 294 24.46 -12.62 8.80
C ASP A 294 25.43 -13.65 9.44
N MET A 295 25.35 -13.86 10.76
CA MET A 295 26.23 -14.80 11.48
C MET A 295 25.98 -16.27 11.08
N PRO A 296 26.94 -17.19 11.36
CA PRO A 296 26.72 -18.61 11.14
C PRO A 296 25.43 -19.13 11.80
N GLY A 297 24.60 -19.81 11.03
CA GLY A 297 23.27 -20.28 11.47
C GLY A 297 22.10 -19.44 10.96
N THR A 298 22.36 -18.32 10.25
CA THR A 298 21.37 -17.58 9.46
C THR A 298 20.82 -18.43 8.29
N TYR A 299 19.51 -18.35 8.02
CA TYR A 299 18.84 -18.99 6.89
C TYR A 299 19.07 -18.21 5.58
N GLY A 300 18.96 -16.89 5.63
CA GLY A 300 18.98 -16.01 4.46
C GLY A 300 20.16 -15.03 4.38
N ALA A 301 19.87 -13.86 3.81
CA ALA A 301 20.81 -12.75 3.70
C ALA A 301 21.09 -12.09 5.06
N SER A 302 20.06 -12.01 5.92
CA SER A 302 20.20 -11.73 7.34
C SER A 302 18.95 -12.18 8.08
N ASP A 303 19.15 -12.64 9.31
CA ASP A 303 18.07 -13.14 10.16
C ASP A 303 17.96 -12.30 11.43
N LEU A 304 16.80 -12.36 12.07
CA LEU A 304 16.61 -11.87 13.43
C LEU A 304 17.09 -12.88 14.47
N PHE A 305 17.80 -12.36 15.45
CA PHE A 305 18.31 -13.05 16.63
C PHE A 305 17.90 -12.30 17.89
N LYS A 306 17.97 -12.99 19.03
CA LYS A 306 17.93 -12.38 20.36
C LYS A 306 19.10 -12.85 21.21
N VAL A 307 19.52 -12.03 22.16
CA VAL A 307 20.54 -12.40 23.15
C VAL A 307 20.12 -11.92 24.53
N LYS A 308 20.31 -12.79 25.55
CA LYS A 308 19.99 -12.46 26.94
C LYS A 308 20.95 -11.40 27.49
N ILE A 309 20.40 -10.40 28.18
CA ILE A 309 21.13 -9.44 29.00
C ILE A 309 21.08 -9.92 30.44
N ASN A 310 22.23 -10.32 31.00
CA ASN A 310 22.32 -10.77 32.38
C ASN A 310 22.31 -9.57 33.34
N LYS A 311 21.94 -9.81 34.61
CA LYS A 311 21.84 -8.75 35.64
C LYS A 311 23.15 -7.96 35.86
N ASN A 312 24.31 -8.56 35.58
CA ASN A 312 25.62 -7.91 35.66
C ASN A 312 25.99 -7.11 34.39
N GLY A 313 25.10 -7.07 33.40
CA GLY A 313 25.32 -6.42 32.11
C GLY A 313 26.14 -7.21 31.09
N SER A 314 26.43 -8.49 31.35
CA SER A 314 27.02 -9.40 30.35
C SER A 314 25.94 -10.00 29.45
N PHE A 315 26.34 -10.56 28.31
CA PHE A 315 25.43 -11.16 27.34
C PHE A 315 25.52 -12.70 27.36
N GLY A 316 24.40 -13.35 27.07
CA GLY A 316 24.35 -14.78 26.75
C GLY A 316 24.83 -15.08 25.32
N SER A 317 24.44 -16.25 24.82
CA SER A 317 24.65 -16.62 23.41
C SER A 317 23.49 -16.13 22.55
N PRO A 318 23.74 -15.63 21.32
CA PRO A 318 22.68 -15.33 20.37
C PRO A 318 21.83 -16.56 19.99
N GLU A 319 20.53 -16.35 19.88
CA GLU A 319 19.53 -17.34 19.48
C GLU A 319 18.78 -16.83 18.24
N ASN A 320 18.76 -17.62 17.16
CA ASN A 320 18.00 -17.31 15.95
C ASN A 320 16.48 -17.45 16.23
N LEU A 321 15.65 -16.53 15.73
CA LEU A 321 14.20 -16.55 15.97
C LEU A 321 13.43 -17.62 15.18
N GLY A 322 14.11 -18.35 14.30
CA GLY A 322 13.58 -19.52 13.61
C GLY A 322 12.75 -19.19 12.36
N PRO A 323 12.30 -20.25 11.65
CA PRO A 323 11.76 -20.16 10.30
C PRO A 323 10.32 -19.63 10.23
N ASN A 324 9.68 -19.37 11.38
CA ASN A 324 8.39 -18.69 11.41
C ASN A 324 8.53 -17.18 11.18
N ILE A 325 9.72 -16.63 11.41
CA ILE A 325 10.04 -15.20 11.28
C ILE A 325 11.07 -15.01 10.17
N ASN A 326 12.17 -15.76 10.22
CA ASN A 326 13.28 -15.66 9.29
C ASN A 326 13.04 -16.48 8.01
N THR A 327 13.53 -15.97 6.89
CA THR A 327 13.43 -16.58 5.56
C THR A 327 14.81 -16.64 4.89
N GLU A 328 14.88 -17.13 3.65
CA GLU A 328 16.09 -17.04 2.83
C GLU A 328 16.41 -15.61 2.36
N ALA A 329 15.57 -14.61 2.69
CA ALA A 329 15.74 -13.21 2.34
C ALA A 329 16.40 -12.39 3.48
N LYS A 330 16.10 -11.09 3.56
CA LYS A 330 16.60 -10.19 4.60
C LYS A 330 15.47 -9.90 5.60
N GLU A 331 15.63 -10.34 6.83
CA GLU A 331 14.89 -9.82 7.97
C GLU A 331 15.78 -8.85 8.77
N SER A 332 15.25 -7.67 9.08
CA SER A 332 16.01 -6.57 9.70
C SER A 332 15.11 -5.63 10.49
N PHE A 333 15.73 -4.68 11.20
CA PHE A 333 15.04 -3.63 11.96
C PHE A 333 13.96 -4.16 12.92
N PRO A 334 14.29 -5.07 13.84
CA PRO A 334 13.33 -5.51 14.85
C PRO A 334 12.91 -4.33 15.72
N PHE A 335 11.67 -4.35 16.18
CA PHE A 335 11.11 -3.44 17.18
C PHE A 335 10.13 -4.22 18.05
N LEU A 336 10.24 -4.09 19.37
CA LEU A 336 9.30 -4.69 20.31
C LEU A 336 8.41 -3.57 20.82
N ALA A 337 7.11 -3.66 20.51
CA ALA A 337 6.12 -2.74 21.07
C ALA A 337 5.96 -2.99 22.58
N VAL A 338 5.29 -2.07 23.29
CA VAL A 338 5.13 -2.13 24.75
C VAL A 338 4.39 -3.40 25.20
N ASP A 339 3.45 -3.88 24.38
CA ASP A 339 2.70 -5.12 24.58
C ASP A 339 3.53 -6.40 24.30
N GLY A 340 4.77 -6.24 23.83
CA GLY A 340 5.71 -7.32 23.52
C GLY A 340 5.59 -7.86 22.09
N VAL A 341 4.74 -7.28 21.23
CA VAL A 341 4.63 -7.72 19.83
C VAL A 341 5.89 -7.32 19.05
N LEU A 342 6.51 -8.32 18.41
CA LEU A 342 7.65 -8.13 17.52
C LEU A 342 7.18 -7.60 16.18
N HIS A 343 7.72 -6.43 15.82
CA HIS A 343 7.66 -5.85 14.49
C HIS A 343 9.05 -5.94 13.84
N PHE A 344 9.11 -6.06 12.53
CA PHE A 344 10.37 -6.10 11.78
C PHE A 344 10.13 -5.79 10.31
N ALA A 345 11.20 -5.43 9.59
CA ALA A 345 11.15 -5.25 8.15
C ALA A 345 11.69 -6.49 7.43
N SER A 346 11.07 -6.90 6.33
CA SER A 346 11.51 -8.02 5.51
C SER A 346 11.22 -7.84 4.03
N ASP A 347 12.11 -8.36 3.18
CA ASP A 347 11.87 -8.52 1.73
C ASP A 347 11.50 -9.97 1.34
N GLY A 348 11.33 -10.87 2.32
CA GLY A 348 11.09 -12.32 2.13
C GLY A 348 9.64 -12.77 2.32
N HIS A 349 8.80 -11.96 2.95
CA HIS A 349 7.38 -12.26 3.18
C HIS A 349 6.49 -11.59 2.12
N PRO A 350 5.32 -12.19 1.77
CA PRO A 350 4.36 -11.55 0.86
C PRO A 350 3.92 -10.16 1.37
N GLY A 351 3.99 -9.15 0.52
CA GLY A 351 3.84 -7.74 0.90
C GLY A 351 3.69 -6.80 -0.30
N LEU A 352 3.73 -5.49 -0.09
CA LEU A 352 3.45 -4.49 -1.13
C LEU A 352 4.70 -4.11 -1.94
N GLY A 353 5.87 -4.09 -1.32
CA GLY A 353 7.04 -3.41 -1.87
C GLY A 353 8.35 -4.18 -1.76
N GLY A 354 9.46 -3.45 -1.72
CA GLY A 354 10.79 -4.03 -1.54
C GLY A 354 10.91 -4.66 -0.15
N MET A 355 11.31 -3.87 0.83
CA MET A 355 11.10 -4.20 2.24
C MET A 355 9.72 -3.74 2.71
N ASP A 356 9.01 -4.60 3.41
CA ASP A 356 7.76 -4.27 4.08
C ASP A 356 7.90 -4.46 5.60
N ILE A 357 7.13 -3.73 6.39
CA ILE A 357 7.03 -3.88 7.85
C ILE A 357 5.97 -4.93 8.17
N PHE A 358 6.34 -5.88 9.02
CA PHE A 358 5.49 -6.96 9.49
C PHE A 358 5.45 -6.99 11.01
N LYS A 359 4.43 -7.66 11.55
CA LYS A 359 4.38 -8.11 12.94
C LYS A 359 4.29 -9.62 13.02
N TYR A 360 4.86 -10.20 14.08
CA TYR A 360 4.66 -11.61 14.41
C TYR A 360 3.45 -11.75 15.34
N ASP A 361 2.41 -12.43 14.86
CA ASP A 361 1.24 -12.79 15.66
C ASP A 361 1.49 -14.14 16.35
N GLU A 362 1.75 -14.09 17.66
CA GLU A 362 2.00 -15.28 18.49
C GLU A 362 0.81 -16.25 18.54
N LYS A 363 -0.44 -15.75 18.45
CA LYS A 363 -1.65 -16.59 18.52
C LYS A 363 -1.82 -17.38 17.22
N LEU A 364 -1.62 -16.70 16.10
CA LEU A 364 -1.72 -17.29 14.76
C LEU A 364 -0.43 -18.03 14.35
N LYS A 365 0.68 -17.78 15.06
CA LYS A 365 2.04 -18.22 14.72
C LYS A 365 2.41 -17.85 13.29
N LYS A 366 2.09 -16.61 12.91
CA LYS A 366 2.25 -16.11 11.53
C LYS A 366 2.78 -14.69 11.54
N VAL A 367 3.53 -14.39 10.48
CA VAL A 367 3.95 -13.04 10.14
C VAL A 367 2.82 -12.36 9.37
N VAL A 368 2.45 -11.15 9.80
CA VAL A 368 1.33 -10.36 9.25
C VAL A 368 1.88 -9.03 8.77
N ASN A 369 1.62 -8.69 7.51
CA ASN A 369 1.99 -7.41 6.92
C ASN A 369 1.14 -6.29 7.55
N LEU A 370 1.72 -5.13 7.87
CA LEU A 370 0.96 -4.02 8.48
C LEU A 370 0.06 -3.26 7.49
N GLY A 371 0.24 -3.47 6.20
CA GLY A 371 -0.53 -2.84 5.13
C GLY A 371 -0.36 -1.34 4.98
N ALA A 372 -1.13 -0.75 4.07
CA ALA A 372 -1.01 0.67 3.72
C ALA A 372 -1.84 1.55 4.68
N PRO A 373 -1.32 2.71 5.14
CA PRO A 373 -0.18 3.44 4.59
C PRO A 373 1.18 3.17 5.27
N VAL A 374 1.24 2.22 6.22
CA VAL A 374 2.50 1.85 6.88
C VAL A 374 3.49 1.31 5.83
N ASN A 375 3.03 0.37 5.02
CA ASN A 375 3.74 -0.17 3.87
C ASN A 375 3.24 0.44 2.55
N SER A 376 4.09 0.33 1.54
CA SER A 376 3.98 0.91 0.21
C SER A 376 4.68 0.00 -0.81
N GLN A 377 4.78 0.44 -2.07
CA GLN A 377 5.57 -0.28 -3.08
C GLN A 377 7.09 -0.13 -2.88
N ALA A 378 7.51 0.77 -2.00
CA ALA A 378 8.90 1.11 -1.75
C ALA A 378 9.53 0.17 -0.71
N ASP A 379 10.72 0.53 -0.22
CA ASP A 379 11.27 -0.03 1.01
C ASP A 379 10.70 0.72 2.21
N ASP A 380 10.07 -0.01 3.12
CA ASP A 380 9.48 0.49 4.35
C ASP A 380 10.09 -0.26 5.54
N PHE A 381 10.75 0.47 6.44
CA PHE A 381 11.58 -0.15 7.48
C PHE A 381 11.80 0.75 8.69
N SER A 382 12.47 0.19 9.71
CA SER A 382 12.79 0.88 10.96
C SER A 382 11.59 1.47 11.70
N PHE A 383 10.51 0.69 11.76
CA PHE A 383 9.28 1.05 12.44
C PHE A 383 9.47 1.08 13.97
N VAL A 384 8.96 2.12 14.62
CA VAL A 384 8.88 2.26 16.07
C VAL A 384 7.58 2.98 16.46
N THR A 385 7.10 2.80 17.69
CA THR A 385 5.95 3.54 18.22
C THR A 385 6.27 4.22 19.55
N ASN A 386 5.48 5.22 19.91
CA ASN A 386 5.40 5.68 21.29
C ASN A 386 4.68 4.67 22.18
N ALA A 387 4.77 4.89 23.50
CA ALA A 387 4.36 3.91 24.50
C ALA A 387 2.85 3.65 24.53
N ASP A 388 2.05 4.66 24.20
CA ASP A 388 0.59 4.64 24.08
C ASP A 388 0.11 4.28 22.66
N ALA A 389 1.03 4.04 21.73
CA ALA A 389 0.75 3.67 20.33
C ALA A 389 -0.20 4.65 19.61
N THR A 390 -0.14 5.94 19.97
CA THR A 390 -0.84 7.02 19.25
C THR A 390 -0.01 7.54 18.08
N TYR A 391 1.32 7.40 18.14
CA TYR A 391 2.24 7.74 17.07
C TYR A 391 3.20 6.60 16.75
N GLY A 392 3.36 6.33 15.46
CA GLY A 392 4.42 5.50 14.89
C GLY A 392 5.41 6.35 14.10
N TYR A 393 6.60 5.80 13.83
CA TYR A 393 7.59 6.37 12.93
C TYR A 393 8.22 5.26 12.12
N LEU A 394 8.52 5.52 10.86
CA LEU A 394 9.27 4.60 9.99
C LEU A 394 10.15 5.40 9.03
N ALA A 395 11.03 4.69 8.33
CA ALA A 395 11.77 5.22 7.20
C ALA A 395 11.31 4.56 5.91
N SER A 396 11.32 5.32 4.82
CA SER A 396 10.94 4.82 3.51
C SER A 396 11.57 5.60 2.36
N ASN A 397 11.85 4.91 1.25
CA ASN A 397 12.24 5.53 -0.03
C ASN A 397 11.05 5.73 -0.98
N ARG A 398 9.82 5.80 -0.44
CA ARG A 398 8.60 6.06 -1.21
C ARG A 398 8.61 7.42 -1.90
N SER A 399 7.94 7.50 -3.06
CA SER A 399 7.81 8.74 -3.84
C SER A 399 7.18 9.87 -3.03
N GLY A 400 7.62 11.12 -3.28
CA GLY A 400 7.11 12.32 -2.59
C GLY A 400 7.89 12.67 -1.32
N GLY A 401 8.92 11.88 -0.98
CA GLY A 401 9.93 12.18 0.02
C GLY A 401 10.90 13.32 -0.39
N ALA A 402 11.77 13.72 0.53
CA ALA A 402 12.78 14.76 0.30
C ALA A 402 14.12 14.20 -0.20
N GLY A 403 14.41 12.91 0.05
CA GLY A 403 15.73 12.32 -0.12
C GLY A 403 15.71 10.90 -0.65
N GLN A 404 16.72 10.12 -0.24
CA GLN A 404 16.84 8.71 -0.62
C GLN A 404 15.95 7.85 0.28
N ASP A 405 16.16 7.94 1.59
CA ASP A 405 15.28 7.41 2.62
C ASP A 405 14.81 8.58 3.46
N ASP A 406 13.50 8.64 3.73
CA ASP A 406 12.88 9.70 4.49
C ASP A 406 12.14 9.14 5.70
N ILE A 407 12.11 9.91 6.79
CA ILE A 407 11.35 9.56 7.98
C ILE A 407 9.91 10.06 7.83
N TYR A 408 8.97 9.18 8.16
CA TYR A 408 7.55 9.45 8.22
C TYR A 408 7.04 9.21 9.64
N ALA A 409 6.11 10.05 10.08
CA ALA A 409 5.29 9.78 11.26
C ALA A 409 3.97 9.15 10.83
N LEU A 410 3.44 8.28 11.69
CA LEU A 410 2.11 7.70 11.58
C LEU A 410 1.30 8.23 12.75
N LYS A 411 0.15 8.86 12.50
CA LYS A 411 -0.88 9.04 13.51
C LYS A 411 -1.69 7.76 13.49
N LEU A 412 -1.46 6.90 14.48
CA LEU A 412 -2.07 5.58 14.51
C LEU A 412 -3.52 5.72 14.97
N ALA A 413 -4.43 5.03 14.29
CA ALA A 413 -5.81 4.92 14.76
C ALA A 413 -5.79 4.44 16.22
N ASN A 414 -6.47 5.17 17.09
CA ASN A 414 -6.43 4.88 18.51
C ASN A 414 -7.18 3.57 18.79
N ALA A 415 -6.49 2.43 18.72
CA ALA A 415 -7.06 1.09 18.84
C ALA A 415 -7.77 0.82 20.19
N ASN A 416 -7.59 1.72 21.17
CA ASN A 416 -8.23 1.67 22.48
C ASN A 416 -9.37 2.69 22.63
N CYS A 417 -9.70 3.45 21.59
CA CYS A 417 -10.79 4.40 21.61
C CYS A 417 -12.01 3.74 20.97
N GLU A 418 -12.91 3.26 21.82
CA GLU A 418 -14.24 2.79 21.43
C GLU A 418 -15.29 3.75 21.98
N LYS A 419 -16.30 4.07 21.18
CA LYS A 419 -17.46 4.86 21.59
C LYS A 419 -18.74 4.13 21.27
N THR A 420 -19.72 4.31 22.14
CA THR A 420 -21.05 3.72 21.99
C THR A 420 -22.04 4.77 21.51
N ILE A 421 -22.68 4.52 20.38
CA ILE A 421 -23.80 5.30 19.85
C ILE A 421 -25.10 4.57 20.21
N THR A 422 -26.09 5.34 20.62
CA THR A 422 -27.47 4.87 20.79
C THR A 422 -28.40 5.74 19.95
N GLY A 423 -29.56 5.22 19.56
CA GLY A 423 -30.50 6.00 18.76
C GLY A 423 -31.77 5.26 18.38
N TRP A 424 -32.56 5.87 17.49
CA TRP A 424 -33.79 5.30 16.91
C TRP A 424 -33.86 5.49 15.40
N VAL A 425 -34.52 4.56 14.72
CA VAL A 425 -34.96 4.76 13.33
C VAL A 425 -36.45 5.08 13.31
N LYS A 426 -36.83 6.13 12.59
CA LYS A 426 -38.22 6.58 12.47
C LYS A 426 -38.66 6.71 11.01
N GLU A 427 -39.95 6.60 10.78
CA GLU A 427 -40.56 6.88 9.47
C GLU A 427 -40.68 8.39 9.22
N GLU A 428 -40.17 8.85 8.07
CA GLU A 428 -40.18 10.26 7.66
C GLU A 428 -41.60 10.85 7.71
N GLY A 429 -41.74 12.03 8.33
CA GLY A 429 -43.03 12.69 8.49
C GLY A 429 -43.94 12.11 9.57
N THR A 430 -43.50 11.09 10.30
CA THR A 430 -44.23 10.50 11.43
C THR A 430 -43.34 10.42 12.68
N ASN A 431 -43.95 10.04 13.81
CA ASN A 431 -43.22 9.69 15.03
C ASN A 431 -43.10 8.17 15.24
N ASN A 432 -43.50 7.37 14.24
CA ASN A 432 -43.46 5.92 14.33
C ASN A 432 -42.01 5.44 14.25
N THR A 433 -41.61 4.59 15.21
CA THR A 433 -40.31 3.94 15.18
C THR A 433 -40.37 2.69 14.29
N ILE A 434 -39.23 2.36 13.68
CA ILE A 434 -39.12 1.25 12.73
C ILE A 434 -38.23 0.19 13.34
N SER A 435 -38.84 -0.93 13.72
CA SER A 435 -38.15 -2.14 14.12
C SER A 435 -37.53 -2.86 12.92
N GLU A 436 -36.54 -3.71 13.14
CA GLU A 436 -35.91 -4.54 12.10
C GLU A 436 -35.35 -3.74 10.91
N ALA A 437 -34.97 -2.47 11.13
CA ALA A 437 -34.23 -1.68 10.16
C ALA A 437 -32.74 -1.99 10.29
N ASN A 438 -32.06 -2.19 9.17
CA ASN A 438 -30.61 -2.35 9.13
C ASN A 438 -29.95 -0.97 9.22
N ILE A 439 -28.90 -0.87 10.02
CA ILE A 439 -28.12 0.34 10.21
C ILE A 439 -26.67 0.00 9.92
N LEU A 440 -26.16 0.59 8.86
CA LEU A 440 -24.78 0.49 8.40
C LEU A 440 -24.00 1.70 8.89
N PHE A 441 -22.92 1.45 9.64
CA PHE A 441 -21.98 2.47 10.09
C PHE A 441 -20.77 2.50 9.18
N ILE A 442 -20.51 3.66 8.58
CA ILE A 442 -19.41 3.91 7.65
C ILE A 442 -18.49 4.95 8.30
N GLY A 443 -17.23 4.59 8.50
CA GLY A 443 -16.20 5.44 9.08
C GLY A 443 -15.37 6.20 8.06
N ASP A 444 -14.22 6.69 8.52
CA ASP A 444 -13.26 7.47 7.75
C ASP A 444 -12.88 6.74 6.45
N GLY A 445 -12.81 7.48 5.34
CA GLY A 445 -12.48 6.92 4.02
C GLY A 445 -13.55 6.03 3.39
N GLY A 446 -14.77 6.00 3.95
CA GLY A 446 -15.90 5.25 3.40
C GLY A 446 -15.95 3.78 3.79
N LYS A 447 -15.22 3.38 4.85
CA LYS A 447 -15.16 1.99 5.31
C LYS A 447 -16.40 1.58 6.11
N GLU A 448 -16.99 0.45 5.77
CA GLU A 448 -17.99 -0.21 6.64
C GLU A 448 -17.34 -0.71 7.94
N LEU A 449 -17.82 -0.20 9.07
CA LEU A 449 -17.33 -0.55 10.41
C LEU A 449 -18.16 -1.66 11.05
N LEU A 450 -19.49 -1.51 10.97
CA LEU A 450 -20.44 -2.38 11.65
C LEU A 450 -21.80 -2.24 10.98
N THR A 451 -22.56 -3.33 10.97
CA THR A 451 -23.99 -3.31 10.68
C THR A 451 -24.76 -3.86 11.87
N VAL A 452 -25.79 -3.14 12.33
CA VAL A 452 -26.72 -3.59 13.38
C VAL A 452 -28.15 -3.52 12.89
N THR A 453 -29.08 -4.12 13.64
CA THR A 453 -30.50 -4.06 13.34
C THR A 453 -31.25 -3.42 14.50
N THR A 454 -32.26 -2.59 14.23
CA THR A 454 -33.07 -1.99 15.29
C THR A 454 -33.86 -3.04 16.07
N MET A 455 -34.01 -2.80 17.37
CA MET A 455 -34.82 -3.60 18.28
C MET A 455 -36.32 -3.45 18.00
N ALA A 456 -37.16 -4.19 18.72
CA ALA A 456 -38.62 -4.17 18.55
C ALA A 456 -39.26 -2.79 18.79
N ASP A 457 -38.63 -1.94 19.59
CA ASP A 457 -39.05 -0.55 19.84
C ASP A 457 -38.46 0.45 18.82
N GLY A 458 -37.68 -0.04 17.85
CA GLY A 458 -36.99 0.74 16.83
C GLY A 458 -35.71 1.45 17.31
N SER A 459 -35.23 1.14 18.52
CA SER A 459 -33.95 1.62 19.03
C SER A 459 -32.76 0.81 18.50
N PHE A 460 -31.56 1.37 18.61
CA PHE A 460 -30.31 0.65 18.34
C PHE A 460 -29.18 1.08 19.28
N THR A 461 -28.16 0.23 19.38
CA THR A 461 -26.92 0.51 20.10
C THR A 461 -25.76 -0.10 19.32
N ALA A 462 -24.69 0.66 19.16
CA ALA A 462 -23.48 0.25 18.44
C ALA A 462 -22.24 0.74 19.16
N THR A 463 -21.28 -0.14 19.42
CA THR A 463 -19.95 0.21 19.92
C THR A 463 -18.98 0.13 18.75
N LEU A 464 -18.31 1.26 18.47
CA LEU A 464 -17.49 1.46 17.29
C LEU A 464 -16.11 2.00 17.70
N PRO A 465 -15.06 1.73 16.93
CA PRO A 465 -13.82 2.48 17.07
C PRO A 465 -14.07 3.98 16.83
N CYS A 466 -13.28 4.82 17.47
CA CYS A 466 -13.26 6.26 17.28
C CYS A 466 -12.91 6.62 15.83
N GLN A 467 -13.54 7.66 15.30
CA GLN A 467 -13.48 8.11 13.90
C GLN A 467 -13.51 9.65 13.89
N GLU A 468 -12.88 10.28 12.91
CA GLU A 468 -13.03 11.73 12.73
C GLU A 468 -14.44 12.05 12.17
N GLU A 469 -14.90 11.27 11.20
CA GLU A 469 -16.22 11.34 10.58
C GLU A 469 -16.92 9.97 10.56
N LEU A 470 -18.23 9.97 10.78
CA LEU A 470 -19.06 8.76 10.75
C LEU A 470 -20.36 9.02 9.99
N THR A 471 -20.58 8.26 8.93
CA THR A 471 -21.84 8.22 8.19
C THR A 471 -22.65 7.01 8.61
N ILE A 472 -23.90 7.23 9.01
CA ILE A 472 -24.80 6.19 9.51
C ILE A 472 -25.98 6.08 8.55
N ILE A 473 -26.11 4.95 7.89
CA ILE A 473 -27.15 4.68 6.89
C ILE A 473 -28.15 3.70 7.47
N ALA A 474 -29.39 4.15 7.68
CA ALA A 474 -30.50 3.28 8.06
C ALA A 474 -31.33 2.89 6.82
N GLY A 475 -31.71 1.62 6.72
CA GLY A 475 -32.50 1.09 5.63
C GLY A 475 -33.40 -0.06 6.06
N LYS A 476 -34.59 -0.13 5.48
CA LYS A 476 -35.51 -1.26 5.60
C LYS A 476 -36.19 -1.49 4.26
N ASN A 477 -36.47 -2.74 3.91
CA ASN A 477 -37.21 -3.06 2.69
C ASN A 477 -38.53 -2.28 2.65
N GLY A 478 -38.80 -1.60 1.53
CA GLY A 478 -39.94 -0.70 1.35
C GLY A 478 -39.68 0.77 1.71
N TYR A 479 -38.52 1.09 2.30
CA TYR A 479 -38.16 2.46 2.69
C TYR A 479 -36.93 2.97 1.90
N ARG A 480 -36.97 4.24 1.51
CA ARG A 480 -35.81 5.05 1.12
C ARG A 480 -34.87 5.16 2.32
N GLN A 481 -33.61 4.82 2.12
CA GLN A 481 -32.59 4.92 3.16
C GLN A 481 -32.48 6.36 3.69
N GLY A 482 -32.16 6.46 4.97
CA GLY A 482 -31.86 7.71 5.66
C GLY A 482 -30.40 7.72 6.07
N THR A 483 -29.76 8.87 5.94
CA THR A 483 -28.35 9.05 6.29
C THR A 483 -28.23 10.08 7.40
N PHE A 484 -27.35 9.82 8.35
CA PHE A 484 -26.97 10.73 9.42
C PHE A 484 -25.45 10.83 9.48
N GLU A 485 -24.91 12.04 9.52
CA GLU A 485 -23.46 12.29 9.57
C GLU A 485 -23.08 12.82 10.95
N VAL A 486 -22.02 12.25 11.53
CA VAL A 486 -21.40 12.71 12.76
C VAL A 486 -19.99 13.19 12.42
N VAL A 487 -19.68 14.43 12.76
CA VAL A 487 -18.33 15.00 12.65
C VAL A 487 -17.73 15.17 14.05
N ASN A 488 -16.41 15.01 14.16
CA ASN A 488 -15.69 15.04 15.44
C ASN A 488 -16.23 14.00 16.44
N PHE A 489 -16.47 12.77 15.97
CA PHE A 489 -17.02 11.71 16.82
C PHE A 489 -16.14 11.46 18.06
N ASP A 490 -14.85 11.76 17.98
CA ASP A 490 -13.86 11.68 19.06
C ASP A 490 -14.09 12.64 20.24
N GLU A 491 -14.79 13.77 20.08
CA GLU A 491 -14.79 14.83 21.12
C GLU A 491 -15.97 14.78 22.11
N GLN A 492 -17.17 14.30 21.74
CA GLN A 492 -18.28 13.88 22.64
C GLN A 492 -19.59 13.80 21.84
N HIS A 493 -20.18 12.61 21.72
CA HIS A 493 -21.57 12.42 21.32
C HIS A 493 -22.22 11.43 22.30
N ASN A 494 -22.82 11.96 23.36
CA ASN A 494 -23.55 11.16 24.35
C ASN A 494 -25.07 11.23 24.15
N GLU A 495 -25.56 12.04 23.19
CA GLU A 495 -26.98 12.15 22.91
C GLU A 495 -27.43 11.08 21.92
N PRO A 496 -28.58 10.43 22.16
CA PRO A 496 -29.13 9.48 21.22
C PRO A 496 -29.49 10.13 19.88
N ILE A 497 -29.12 9.50 18.77
CA ILE A 497 -29.42 10.00 17.43
C ILE A 497 -30.76 9.47 16.90
N THR A 498 -31.42 10.25 16.05
CA THR A 498 -32.63 9.79 15.34
C THR A 498 -32.38 9.84 13.84
N ILE A 499 -32.55 8.71 13.17
CA ILE A 499 -32.42 8.60 11.71
C ILE A 499 -33.83 8.41 11.12
N THR A 500 -34.21 9.27 10.18
CA THR A 500 -35.49 9.14 9.47
C THR A 500 -35.29 8.47 8.13
N ILE A 501 -36.04 7.41 7.85
CA ILE A 501 -36.07 6.74 6.54
C ILE A 501 -37.41 7.05 5.85
N GLY A 502 -37.35 7.38 4.57
CA GLY A 502 -38.53 7.76 3.77
C GLY A 502 -39.24 6.53 3.22
N ASN A 503 -40.51 6.62 2.83
CA ASN A 503 -41.18 5.52 2.11
C ASN A 503 -40.80 5.60 0.60
N ASN A 504 -40.42 4.49 -0.04
CA ASN A 504 -39.87 4.54 -1.40
C ASN A 504 -40.96 4.70 -2.49
N GLY A 505 -40.81 5.74 -3.31
CA GLY A 505 -41.10 5.70 -4.76
C GLY A 505 -42.52 6.01 -5.22
N ALA A 506 -43.02 7.24 -5.01
CA ALA A 506 -44.20 7.71 -5.74
C ALA A 506 -43.88 7.88 -7.25
N THR A 507 -44.88 7.64 -8.11
CA THR A 507 -44.87 8.00 -9.53
C THR A 507 -44.26 9.39 -9.74
N GLY A 508 -43.30 9.51 -10.67
CA GLY A 508 -42.58 10.75 -10.97
C GLY A 508 -41.18 10.87 -10.36
N THR A 509 -40.75 9.88 -9.55
CA THR A 509 -39.41 9.85 -8.96
C THR A 509 -38.33 9.50 -10.00
N ASP A 510 -37.21 10.23 -9.98
CA ASP A 510 -36.03 9.93 -10.81
C ASP A 510 -35.04 9.02 -10.07
N LEU A 511 -34.73 7.86 -10.66
CA LEU A 511 -33.83 6.86 -10.05
C LEU A 511 -32.40 7.35 -9.91
N VAL A 512 -31.92 8.29 -10.73
CA VAL A 512 -30.59 8.88 -10.56
C VAL A 512 -30.50 9.59 -9.22
N LYS A 513 -31.54 10.32 -8.83
CA LYS A 513 -31.62 11.00 -7.53
C LYS A 513 -31.90 10.02 -6.40
N LEU A 514 -32.82 9.09 -6.61
CA LEU A 514 -33.21 8.11 -5.58
C LEU A 514 -32.05 7.22 -5.15
N LEU A 515 -31.25 6.78 -6.11
CA LEU A 515 -30.13 5.86 -5.89
C LEU A 515 -28.78 6.60 -5.78
N GLN A 516 -28.79 7.94 -5.75
CA GLN A 516 -27.61 8.80 -5.68
C GLN A 516 -26.53 8.41 -6.71
N LEU A 517 -26.96 8.24 -7.96
CA LEU A 517 -26.08 7.84 -9.06
C LEU A 517 -25.40 9.06 -9.68
N ASP A 518 -24.20 8.88 -10.21
CA ASP A 518 -23.67 9.88 -11.14
C ASP A 518 -24.59 9.95 -12.37
N PRO A 519 -24.87 11.15 -12.90
CA PRO A 519 -25.71 11.29 -14.07
C PRO A 519 -25.16 10.54 -15.28
N ILE A 520 -26.04 9.92 -16.05
CA ILE A 520 -25.66 9.19 -17.26
C ILE A 520 -25.42 10.18 -18.39
N TYR A 521 -24.15 10.51 -18.64
CA TYR A 521 -23.72 11.47 -19.65
C TYR A 521 -23.39 10.85 -21.01
N PHE A 522 -23.39 11.71 -22.04
CA PHE A 522 -22.96 11.38 -23.39
C PHE A 522 -21.93 12.39 -23.91
N ASP A 523 -21.03 11.89 -24.75
CA ASP A 523 -20.10 12.76 -25.46
C ASP A 523 -20.81 13.61 -26.51
N LEU A 524 -20.14 14.70 -26.91
CA LEU A 524 -20.63 15.60 -27.95
C LEU A 524 -20.93 14.80 -29.22
N ASN A 525 -22.13 15.04 -29.77
CA ASN A 525 -22.62 14.39 -30.97
C ASN A 525 -22.62 12.84 -30.96
N SER A 526 -22.65 12.24 -29.76
CA SER A 526 -22.69 10.79 -29.60
C SER A 526 -23.99 10.31 -28.97
N SER A 527 -24.44 9.14 -29.40
CA SER A 527 -25.51 8.37 -28.74
C SER A 527 -24.99 7.14 -28.00
N TYR A 528 -23.70 6.81 -28.13
CA TYR A 528 -23.13 5.64 -27.48
C TYR A 528 -22.95 5.87 -25.99
N LEU A 529 -23.21 4.83 -25.19
CA LEU A 529 -22.96 4.83 -23.77
C LEU A 529 -21.45 4.90 -23.52
N ARG A 530 -21.03 5.85 -22.69
CA ARG A 530 -19.64 5.97 -22.23
C ARG A 530 -19.31 4.84 -21.25
N TYR A 531 -18.02 4.55 -21.07
CA TYR A 531 -17.58 3.47 -20.19
C TYR A 531 -17.96 3.72 -18.71
N ASP A 532 -17.95 4.98 -18.28
CA ASP A 532 -18.36 5.42 -16.94
C ASP A 532 -19.87 5.31 -16.68
N ALA A 533 -20.71 5.16 -17.72
CA ALA A 533 -22.15 5.00 -17.56
C ALA A 533 -22.55 3.58 -17.11
N TYR A 534 -21.75 2.55 -17.44
CA TYR A 534 -22.13 1.15 -17.19
C TYR A 534 -22.34 0.81 -15.70
N PRO A 535 -21.45 1.20 -14.76
CA PRO A 535 -21.67 0.90 -13.34
C PRO A 535 -22.96 1.50 -12.79
N ASN A 536 -23.32 2.72 -13.22
CA ASN A 536 -24.55 3.39 -12.76
C ASN A 536 -25.80 2.81 -13.43
N LEU A 537 -25.73 2.42 -14.70
CA LEU A 537 -26.82 1.69 -15.36
C LEU A 537 -27.06 0.31 -14.73
N ASP A 538 -26.01 -0.39 -14.31
CA ASP A 538 -26.14 -1.68 -13.62
C ASP A 538 -26.87 -1.53 -12.27
N LYS A 539 -26.67 -0.41 -11.55
CA LYS A 539 -27.45 -0.09 -10.34
C LYS A 539 -28.94 0.13 -10.66
N VAL A 540 -29.26 0.83 -11.76
CA VAL A 540 -30.65 0.98 -12.23
C VAL A 540 -31.27 -0.38 -12.56
N VAL A 541 -30.52 -1.26 -13.25
CA VAL A 541 -30.96 -2.62 -13.57
C VAL A 541 -31.22 -3.43 -12.31
N ASN A 542 -30.34 -3.38 -11.31
CA ASN A 542 -30.49 -4.12 -10.06
C ASN A 542 -31.75 -3.66 -9.31
N TYR A 543 -31.98 -2.35 -9.23
CA TYR A 543 -33.21 -1.81 -8.66
C TYR A 543 -34.46 -2.34 -9.39
N LEU A 544 -34.46 -2.37 -10.73
CA LEU A 544 -35.60 -2.90 -11.49
C LEU A 544 -35.79 -4.41 -11.34
N LYS A 545 -34.73 -5.17 -11.04
CA LYS A 545 -34.83 -6.61 -10.71
C LYS A 545 -35.43 -6.84 -9.33
N GLU A 546 -35.07 -6.01 -8.36
CA GLU A 546 -35.58 -6.06 -6.98
C GLU A 546 -37.03 -5.58 -6.88
N HIS A 547 -37.45 -4.69 -7.78
CA HIS A 547 -38.77 -4.06 -7.82
C HIS A 547 -39.54 -4.39 -9.10
N PRO A 548 -40.10 -5.60 -9.26
CA PRO A 548 -40.78 -6.04 -10.50
C PRO A 548 -42.02 -5.21 -10.88
N GLU A 549 -42.63 -4.52 -9.92
CA GLU A 549 -43.79 -3.64 -10.07
C GLU A 549 -43.48 -2.30 -10.75
N VAL A 550 -42.22 -1.86 -10.72
CA VAL A 550 -41.83 -0.54 -11.22
C VAL A 550 -41.88 -0.50 -12.75
N VAL A 551 -42.55 0.50 -13.31
CA VAL A 551 -42.49 0.89 -14.72
C VAL A 551 -41.60 2.13 -14.84
N LEU A 552 -40.71 2.15 -15.82
CA LEU A 552 -39.69 3.19 -15.96
C LEU A 552 -39.74 3.87 -17.32
N GLU A 553 -39.71 5.21 -17.33
CA GLU A 553 -39.48 6.02 -18.53
C GLU A 553 -38.03 6.51 -18.55
N ILE A 554 -37.34 6.21 -19.65
CA ILE A 554 -35.98 6.65 -19.94
C ILE A 554 -36.08 7.92 -20.79
N GLY A 555 -35.79 9.06 -20.17
CA GLY A 555 -35.72 10.35 -20.84
C GLY A 555 -34.28 10.68 -21.24
N SER A 556 -34.03 11.09 -22.47
CA SER A 556 -32.69 11.58 -22.86
C SER A 556 -32.74 12.97 -23.47
N HIS A 557 -31.65 13.71 -23.31
CA HIS A 557 -31.53 15.14 -23.61
C HIS A 557 -30.27 15.44 -24.42
N THR A 558 -30.25 16.61 -25.07
CA THR A 558 -29.09 17.17 -25.76
C THR A 558 -28.75 18.56 -25.21
N ASP A 559 -27.54 19.03 -25.53
CA ASP A 559 -27.23 20.46 -25.40
C ASP A 559 -27.81 21.26 -26.58
N SER A 560 -27.71 22.58 -26.52
CA SER A 560 -28.45 23.50 -27.39
C SER A 560 -27.67 23.94 -28.65
N ARG A 561 -26.66 23.19 -29.08
CA ARG A 561 -25.73 23.66 -30.13
C ARG A 561 -26.15 23.35 -31.56
N GLU A 562 -27.04 22.39 -31.73
CA GLU A 562 -27.51 21.92 -33.03
C GLU A 562 -29.00 22.26 -33.22
N GLU A 563 -29.51 22.14 -34.44
CA GLU A 563 -30.92 22.42 -34.73
C GLU A 563 -31.86 21.50 -33.92
N ASP A 564 -33.01 22.04 -33.47
CA ASP A 564 -34.01 21.33 -32.65
C ASP A 564 -34.35 19.94 -33.20
N ALA A 565 -34.52 19.82 -34.52
CA ALA A 565 -34.85 18.57 -35.19
C ALA A 565 -33.72 17.53 -35.08
N TYR A 566 -32.48 17.98 -35.19
CA TYR A 566 -31.29 17.15 -35.00
C TYR A 566 -31.15 16.70 -33.55
N ASN A 567 -31.33 17.62 -32.61
CA ASN A 567 -31.25 17.37 -31.18
C ASN A 567 -32.34 16.41 -30.69
N LEU A 568 -33.56 16.54 -31.23
CA LEU A 568 -34.62 15.57 -30.99
C LEU A 568 -34.29 14.19 -31.58
N TRP A 569 -33.73 14.11 -32.78
CA TRP A 569 -33.27 12.85 -33.35
C TRP A 569 -32.17 12.20 -32.50
N LEU A 570 -31.17 12.96 -32.04
CA LEU A 570 -30.04 12.47 -31.26
C LEU A 570 -30.46 11.98 -29.87
N SER A 571 -31.29 12.75 -29.16
CA SER A 571 -31.85 12.34 -27.86
C SER A 571 -32.69 11.07 -27.95
N ASN A 572 -33.50 10.88 -29.00
CA ASN A 572 -34.25 9.64 -29.20
C ASN A 572 -33.33 8.42 -29.34
N ARG A 573 -32.18 8.58 -30.02
CA ARG A 573 -31.18 7.52 -30.16
C ARG A 573 -30.49 7.21 -28.83
N ARG A 574 -30.20 8.22 -28.01
CA ARG A 574 -29.67 8.04 -26.65
C ARG A 574 -30.63 7.24 -25.79
N ALA A 575 -31.90 7.64 -25.73
CA ALA A 575 -32.93 6.96 -24.93
C ALA A 575 -33.09 5.51 -25.39
N LYS A 576 -33.12 5.27 -26.71
CA LYS A 576 -33.21 3.92 -27.28
C LYS A 576 -32.02 3.04 -26.93
N ARG A 577 -30.78 3.55 -26.96
CA ARG A 577 -29.59 2.75 -26.61
C ARG A 577 -29.53 2.42 -25.13
N THR A 578 -29.90 3.36 -24.27
CA THR A 578 -30.03 3.12 -22.83
C THR A 578 -31.10 2.06 -22.54
N LEU A 579 -32.24 2.13 -23.23
CA LEU A 579 -33.30 1.11 -23.17
C LEU A 579 -32.79 -0.28 -23.59
N GLU A 580 -32.10 -0.36 -24.74
CA GLU A 580 -31.56 -1.62 -25.27
C GLU A 580 -30.58 -2.26 -24.28
N TYR A 581 -29.72 -1.47 -23.63
CA TYR A 581 -28.82 -1.96 -22.58
C TYR A 581 -29.59 -2.58 -21.40
N ILE A 582 -30.62 -1.91 -20.88
CA ILE A 582 -31.39 -2.38 -19.73
C ILE A 582 -32.17 -3.66 -20.08
N ILE A 583 -32.68 -3.77 -21.31
CA ILE A 583 -33.33 -4.99 -21.80
C ILE A 583 -32.33 -6.15 -21.92
N ASP A 584 -31.13 -5.91 -22.48
CA ASP A 584 -30.07 -6.93 -22.62
C ASP A 584 -29.63 -7.50 -21.25
N LYS A 585 -29.73 -6.69 -20.19
CA LYS A 585 -29.47 -7.12 -18.81
C LYS A 585 -30.63 -7.86 -18.13
N GLY A 586 -31.71 -8.13 -18.85
CA GLY A 586 -32.80 -9.02 -18.45
C GLY A 586 -34.06 -8.34 -17.91
N ILE A 587 -34.26 -7.03 -18.13
CA ILE A 587 -35.52 -6.36 -17.75
C ILE A 587 -36.56 -6.50 -18.86
N ALA A 588 -37.80 -6.85 -18.50
CA ALA A 588 -38.89 -7.03 -19.46
C ALA A 588 -39.25 -5.70 -20.16
N SER A 589 -39.35 -5.74 -21.50
CA SER A 589 -39.56 -4.53 -22.32
C SER A 589 -40.88 -3.81 -22.06
N ASN A 590 -41.91 -4.52 -21.58
CA ASN A 590 -43.21 -3.94 -21.23
C ASN A 590 -43.16 -3.02 -19.99
N ARG A 591 -42.07 -3.06 -19.23
CA ARG A 591 -41.83 -2.21 -18.06
C ARG A 591 -41.08 -0.93 -18.40
N LEU A 592 -40.68 -0.75 -19.66
CA LEU A 592 -39.77 0.31 -20.05
C LEU A 592 -40.34 1.12 -21.20
N THR A 593 -40.28 2.44 -21.09
CA THR A 593 -40.54 3.38 -22.19
C THR A 593 -39.31 4.26 -22.41
N ALA A 594 -39.08 4.70 -23.64
CA ALA A 594 -37.93 5.55 -23.98
C ALA A 594 -38.40 6.77 -24.79
N LYS A 595 -37.92 7.96 -24.42
CA LYS A 595 -38.29 9.21 -25.06
C LYS A 595 -37.12 10.19 -25.13
N GLY A 596 -36.83 10.69 -26.33
CA GLY A 596 -35.94 11.82 -26.53
C GLY A 596 -36.69 13.15 -26.36
N TYR A 597 -36.09 14.10 -25.63
CA TYR A 597 -36.63 15.44 -25.42
C TYR A 597 -35.87 16.53 -26.18
N GLY A 598 -34.80 16.18 -26.91
CA GLY A 598 -33.88 17.14 -27.51
C GLY A 598 -33.35 18.13 -26.48
N GLU A 599 -33.29 19.39 -26.88
CA GLU A 599 -32.88 20.52 -26.05
C GLU A 599 -34.05 21.19 -25.29
N THR A 600 -35.26 20.63 -25.34
CA THR A 600 -36.46 21.29 -24.76
C THR A 600 -36.48 21.32 -23.22
N ARG A 601 -35.54 20.64 -22.56
CA ARG A 601 -35.46 20.46 -21.11
C ARG A 601 -34.01 20.58 -20.61
N LEU A 602 -33.40 21.73 -20.86
CA LEU A 602 -32.07 22.07 -20.35
C LEU A 602 -32.09 22.18 -18.81
N VAL A 603 -30.99 21.81 -18.17
CA VAL A 603 -30.81 21.93 -16.69
C VAL A 603 -30.10 23.20 -16.28
N ASN A 604 -29.66 24.00 -17.25
CA ASN A 604 -28.99 25.26 -17.05
C ASN A 604 -29.40 26.26 -18.14
N ASN A 605 -28.86 27.48 -18.05
CA ASN A 605 -29.20 28.57 -18.95
C ASN A 605 -28.49 28.49 -20.32
N CYS A 606 -27.85 27.38 -20.66
CA CYS A 606 -27.15 27.18 -21.94
C CYS A 606 -28.12 26.84 -23.06
N SER A 607 -28.90 27.84 -23.43
CA SER A 607 -29.87 27.83 -24.53
C SER A 607 -29.28 28.40 -25.82
N ASN A 608 -30.03 28.35 -26.92
CA ASN A 608 -29.60 28.84 -28.23
C ASN A 608 -29.06 30.28 -28.13
N ASN A 609 -27.89 30.52 -28.75
CA ASN A 609 -27.16 31.79 -28.72
C ASN A 609 -26.58 32.22 -27.35
N SER A 610 -26.56 31.34 -26.35
CA SER A 610 -25.88 31.59 -25.08
C SER A 610 -24.40 31.20 -25.15
N SER A 611 -23.52 32.04 -24.61
CA SER A 611 -22.09 31.69 -24.47
C SER A 611 -21.88 30.84 -23.22
N CYS A 612 -21.64 29.55 -23.40
CA CYS A 612 -21.48 28.58 -22.31
C CYS A 612 -20.15 27.82 -22.36
N SER A 613 -19.70 27.33 -21.22
CA SER A 613 -18.55 26.41 -21.13
C SER A 613 -18.94 25.01 -21.62
N GLU A 614 -17.95 24.21 -21.99
CA GLU A 614 -18.20 22.81 -22.39
C GLU A 614 -18.80 22.00 -21.23
N ASP A 615 -18.38 22.25 -19.99
CA ASP A 615 -18.94 21.59 -18.80
C ASP A 615 -20.45 21.86 -18.65
N ALA A 616 -20.87 23.09 -18.91
CA ALA A 616 -22.29 23.45 -18.87
C ALA A 616 -23.07 22.77 -20.02
N HIS A 617 -22.51 22.66 -21.22
CA HIS A 617 -23.11 21.87 -22.28
C HIS A 617 -23.16 20.36 -21.93
N GLN A 618 -22.13 19.83 -21.26
CA GLN A 618 -22.06 18.43 -20.85
C GLN A 618 -23.21 18.03 -19.92
N GLN A 619 -23.58 18.91 -18.98
CA GLN A 619 -24.71 18.66 -18.07
C GLN A 619 -26.04 18.43 -18.80
N ASN A 620 -26.22 19.02 -19.99
CA ASN A 620 -27.43 18.85 -20.79
C ASN A 620 -27.44 17.54 -21.60
N ARG A 621 -26.27 16.95 -21.88
CA ARG A 621 -26.15 15.68 -22.61
C ARG A 621 -26.31 14.48 -21.67
N ARG A 622 -27.52 14.27 -21.15
CA ARG A 622 -27.80 13.29 -20.08
C ARG A 622 -29.00 12.38 -20.37
N SER A 623 -29.18 11.35 -19.54
CA SER A 623 -30.45 10.63 -19.36
C SER A 623 -31.00 10.73 -17.95
N GLU A 624 -32.33 10.62 -17.85
CA GLU A 624 -33.14 10.59 -16.62
C GLU A 624 -33.99 9.30 -16.61
N PHE A 625 -34.32 8.80 -15.42
CA PHE A 625 -34.98 7.50 -15.25
C PHE A 625 -36.19 7.64 -14.33
N ILE A 626 -37.36 7.91 -14.90
CA ILE A 626 -38.55 8.33 -14.16
C ILE A 626 -39.50 7.17 -13.92
N ILE A 627 -39.82 6.87 -12.65
CA ILE A 627 -40.83 5.88 -12.27
C ILE A 627 -42.21 6.35 -12.72
N LYS A 628 -42.97 5.48 -13.38
CA LYS A 628 -44.34 5.73 -13.86
C LYS A 628 -45.38 5.08 -12.97
#